data_AF-A0A7S3YG22-F1
#
_entry.id   AF-A0A7S3YG22-F1
#
_cell.length_a   1.000
_cell.length_b   1.000
_cell.length_c   1.000
_cell.angle_alpha   90.00
_cell.angle_beta   90.00
_cell.angle_gamma   90.00
#
_symmetry.space_group_name_H-M   'P 1'
#
loop_
_entity.id
_entity.type
_entity.pdbx_description
1 polymer ?
#
loop_
_entity_poly.entity_id
_entity_poly.type
_entity_poly.pdbx_seq_one_letter_code
_entity_poly.pdbx_strand_id
1 'polypeptide(L)'
;AERTTALEASLRAAREEIKELRARSAAMTPATVLAKNRERAARLEARLEAEEAKSAGLRRHLEKAERELARYEHEAAKGDYNPATTKVLHLKMNPAARARAQRTQDAAARELAALREENEQLKKELQQQKANTSSDGNTSIMHHSNELNSSRLEGSSGVDSSKLNQRLKEMFKEQIARFREAVYLLFGYKLDMGGAHARPKLRLRSMFAENESDDLLFQWGKGGLELCETDFATKIDRKVFVYLHQCNSVPAFLSNVTLNLFEAQTFQG
;
A
#
# COMPACT_ATOMS: atom_id res chain seq x y z
N ALA A 1 -55.07 -94.87 5.92
CA ALA A 1 -53.65 -94.82 5.54
C ALA A 1 -53.34 -93.63 4.64
N GLU A 2 -54.10 -93.38 3.57
CA GLU A 2 -53.81 -92.27 2.64
C GLU A 2 -53.94 -90.86 3.24
N ARG A 3 -54.93 -90.66 4.12
CA ARG A 3 -55.13 -89.35 4.79
C ARG A 3 -53.99 -89.02 5.78
N THR A 4 -53.42 -90.03 6.43
CA THR A 4 -52.30 -89.85 7.35
C THR A 4 -51.00 -89.56 6.60
N THR A 5 -50.75 -90.24 5.47
CA THR A 5 -49.59 -89.96 4.62
C THR A 5 -49.65 -88.58 3.94
N ALA A 6 -50.83 -88.13 3.53
CA ALA A 6 -51.03 -86.78 2.97
C ALA A 6 -50.79 -85.68 4.03
N LEU A 7 -51.25 -85.90 5.27
CA LEU A 7 -50.98 -85.00 6.39
C LEU A 7 -49.50 -84.95 6.76
N GLU A 8 -48.79 -86.09 6.74
CA GLU A 8 -47.35 -86.14 6.99
C GLU A 8 -46.53 -85.43 5.92
N ALA A 9 -46.92 -85.54 4.64
CA ALA A 9 -46.29 -84.81 3.55
C ALA A 9 -46.49 -83.29 3.67
N SER A 10 -47.71 -82.86 4.01
CA SER A 10 -48.03 -81.44 4.25
C SER A 10 -47.27 -80.87 5.46
N LEU A 11 -47.18 -81.65 6.54
CA LEU A 11 -46.40 -81.28 7.73
C LEU A 11 -44.91 -81.15 7.41
N ARG A 12 -44.36 -82.02 6.56
CA ARG A 12 -42.96 -81.94 6.10
C ARG A 12 -42.73 -80.69 5.25
N ALA A 13 -43.63 -80.39 4.32
CA ALA A 13 -43.54 -79.19 3.48
C ALA A 13 -43.58 -77.89 4.33
N ALA A 14 -44.53 -77.79 5.26
CA ALA A 14 -44.63 -76.65 6.17
C ALA A 14 -43.39 -76.50 7.07
N ARG A 15 -42.78 -77.60 7.50
CA ARG A 15 -41.54 -77.58 8.31
C ARG A 15 -40.34 -77.07 7.51
N GLU A 16 -40.19 -77.49 6.25
CA GLU A 16 -39.13 -76.97 5.38
C GLU A 16 -39.36 -75.48 5.07
N GLU A 17 -40.60 -75.06 4.81
CA GLU A 17 -40.92 -73.65 4.60
C GLU A 17 -40.63 -72.78 5.84
N ILE A 18 -40.98 -73.26 7.05
CA ILE A 18 -40.63 -72.59 8.31
C ILE A 18 -39.12 -72.52 8.51
N LYS A 19 -38.38 -73.57 8.13
CA LYS A 19 -36.92 -73.61 8.22
C LYS A 19 -36.28 -72.61 7.25
N GLU A 20 -36.79 -72.50 6.03
CA GLU A 20 -36.36 -71.50 5.06
C GLU A 20 -36.67 -70.08 5.53
N LEU A 21 -37.89 -69.81 6.02
CA LEU A 21 -38.28 -68.49 6.52
C LEU A 21 -37.45 -68.08 7.74
N ARG A 22 -37.12 -69.01 8.64
CA ARG A 22 -36.22 -68.78 9.77
C ARG A 22 -34.78 -68.53 9.32
N ALA A 23 -34.30 -69.23 8.29
CA ALA A 23 -32.99 -68.96 7.72
C ALA A 23 -32.93 -67.56 7.07
N ARG A 24 -34.00 -67.16 6.36
CA ARG A 24 -34.11 -65.81 5.78
C ARG A 24 -34.22 -64.72 6.85
N SER A 25 -34.99 -64.93 7.92
CA SER A 25 -35.09 -63.96 9.03
C SER A 25 -33.83 -63.89 9.88
N ALA A 26 -33.11 -65.00 10.03
CA ALA A 26 -31.78 -65.03 10.65
C ALA A 26 -30.71 -64.35 9.79
N ALA A 27 -30.80 -64.45 8.45
CA ALA A 27 -29.93 -63.70 7.54
C ALA A 27 -30.27 -62.19 7.51
N MET A 28 -31.51 -61.84 7.85
CA MET A 28 -32.04 -60.49 7.86
C MET A 28 -32.34 -60.04 9.29
N THR A 29 -31.36 -60.19 10.18
CA THR A 29 -31.49 -59.64 11.53
C THR A 29 -31.56 -58.11 11.49
N PRO A 30 -32.29 -57.46 12.41
CA PRO A 30 -32.31 -56.00 12.53
C PRO A 30 -30.90 -55.39 12.59
N ALA A 31 -29.94 -56.08 13.20
CA ALA A 31 -28.54 -55.66 13.26
C ALA A 31 -27.86 -55.58 11.88
N THR A 32 -28.08 -56.55 11.00
CA THR A 32 -27.50 -56.54 9.64
C THR A 32 -28.09 -55.44 8.76
N VAL A 33 -29.39 -55.17 8.90
CA VAL A 33 -30.08 -54.10 8.17
C VAL A 33 -29.61 -52.73 8.68
N LEU A 34 -29.46 -52.56 9.99
CA LEU A 34 -28.90 -51.34 10.59
C LEU A 34 -27.45 -51.11 10.18
N ALA A 35 -26.62 -52.16 10.09
CA ALA A 35 -25.24 -52.06 9.61
C ALA A 35 -25.18 -51.58 8.15
N LYS A 36 -25.98 -52.17 7.25
CA LYS A 36 -26.06 -51.74 5.84
C LYS A 36 -26.57 -50.31 5.70
N ASN A 37 -27.54 -49.90 6.53
CA ASN A 37 -28.05 -48.54 6.53
C ASN A 37 -27.03 -47.53 7.05
N ARG A 38 -26.25 -47.89 8.08
CA ARG A 38 -25.13 -47.07 8.59
C ARG A 38 -24.03 -46.90 7.53
N GLU A 39 -23.66 -47.98 6.85
CA GLU A 39 -22.69 -47.92 5.75
C GLU A 39 -23.18 -47.03 4.60
N ARG A 40 -24.46 -47.16 4.22
CA ARG A 40 -25.08 -46.29 3.21
C ARG A 40 -25.13 -44.84 3.66
N ALA A 41 -25.44 -44.57 4.92
CA ALA A 41 -25.45 -43.21 5.49
C ALA A 41 -24.05 -42.60 5.43
N ALA A 42 -23.02 -43.31 5.91
CA ALA A 42 -21.64 -42.87 5.85
C ALA A 42 -21.16 -42.58 4.41
N ARG A 43 -21.56 -43.43 3.44
CA ARG A 43 -21.25 -43.20 2.03
C ARG A 43 -21.94 -41.97 1.45
N LEU A 44 -23.18 -41.69 1.88
CA LEU A 44 -23.92 -40.50 1.45
C LEU A 44 -23.34 -39.23 2.07
N GLU A 45 -22.96 -39.28 3.34
CA GLU A 45 -22.28 -38.18 4.05
C GLU A 45 -20.94 -37.84 3.37
N ALA A 46 -20.10 -38.84 3.09
CA ALA A 46 -18.84 -38.62 2.38
C ALA A 46 -19.04 -38.03 0.97
N ARG A 47 -20.12 -38.43 0.28
CA ARG A 47 -20.47 -37.86 -1.04
C ARG A 47 -20.96 -36.42 -0.91
N LEU A 48 -21.72 -36.11 0.14
CA LEU A 48 -22.20 -34.76 0.42
C LEU A 48 -21.02 -33.83 0.70
N GLU A 49 -20.10 -34.23 1.59
CA GLU A 49 -18.89 -33.48 1.90
C GLU A 49 -18.02 -33.22 0.65
N ALA A 50 -17.84 -34.24 -0.19
CA ALA A 50 -17.10 -34.10 -1.44
C ALA A 50 -17.77 -33.11 -2.41
N GLU A 51 -19.10 -33.11 -2.47
CA GLU A 51 -19.85 -32.21 -3.35
C GLU A 51 -19.90 -30.77 -2.81
N GLU A 52 -19.95 -30.60 -1.49
CA GLU A 52 -19.81 -29.31 -0.82
C GLU A 52 -18.41 -28.73 -1.06
N ALA A 53 -17.36 -29.55 -0.96
CA ALA A 53 -15.99 -29.14 -1.26
C ALA A 53 -15.82 -28.68 -2.72
N LYS A 54 -16.40 -29.42 -3.68
CA LYS A 54 -16.43 -28.99 -5.09
C LYS A 54 -17.19 -27.68 -5.27
N SER A 55 -18.36 -27.55 -4.63
CA SER A 55 -19.18 -26.34 -4.71
C SER A 55 -18.45 -25.12 -4.14
N ALA A 56 -17.73 -25.29 -3.02
CA ALA A 56 -16.87 -24.25 -2.46
C ALA A 56 -15.71 -23.89 -3.41
N GLY A 57 -15.09 -24.88 -4.06
CA GLY A 57 -14.07 -24.67 -5.08
C GLY A 57 -14.60 -23.86 -6.27
N LEU A 58 -15.75 -24.26 -6.82
CA LEU A 58 -16.41 -23.58 -7.93
C LEU A 58 -16.78 -22.13 -7.57
N ARG A 59 -17.30 -21.88 -6.37
CA ARG A 59 -17.56 -20.52 -5.88
C ARG A 59 -16.30 -19.65 -5.85
N ARG A 60 -15.17 -20.20 -5.39
CA ARG A 60 -13.88 -19.47 -5.40
C ARG A 60 -13.38 -19.18 -6.81
N HIS A 61 -13.58 -20.09 -7.75
CA HIS A 61 -13.24 -19.86 -9.15
C HIS A 61 -14.13 -18.78 -9.78
N LEU A 62 -15.42 -18.81 -9.48
CA LEU A 62 -16.38 -17.81 -9.94
C LEU A 62 -16.02 -16.42 -9.40
N GLU A 63 -15.72 -16.29 -8.11
CA GLU A 63 -15.30 -15.03 -7.51
C GLU A 63 -13.99 -14.49 -8.12
N LYS A 64 -13.05 -15.39 -8.47
CA LYS A 64 -11.83 -15.00 -9.19
C LYS A 64 -12.13 -14.47 -10.58
N ALA A 65 -12.98 -15.18 -11.34
CA ALA A 65 -13.38 -14.76 -12.67
C ALA A 65 -14.13 -13.43 -12.67
N GLU A 66 -15.02 -13.20 -11.69
CA GLU A 66 -15.71 -11.92 -11.51
C GLU A 66 -14.73 -10.78 -11.20
N ARG A 67 -13.72 -11.03 -10.35
CA ARG A 67 -12.67 -10.04 -10.07
C ARG A 67 -11.83 -9.70 -11.30
N GLU A 68 -11.54 -10.67 -12.16
CA GLU A 68 -10.83 -10.44 -13.42
C GLU A 68 -11.70 -9.67 -14.42
N LEU A 69 -12.98 -10.04 -14.54
CA LEU A 69 -13.94 -9.33 -15.39
C LEU A 69 -14.05 -7.85 -14.99
N ALA A 70 -14.19 -7.55 -13.70
CA ALA A 70 -14.26 -6.18 -13.20
C ALA A 70 -13.00 -5.36 -13.53
N ARG A 71 -11.82 -5.99 -13.56
CA ARG A 71 -10.57 -5.32 -13.99
C ARG A 71 -10.61 -4.99 -15.48
N TYR A 72 -11.00 -5.96 -16.31
CA TYR A 72 -11.11 -5.74 -17.76
C TYR A 72 -12.17 -4.71 -18.12
N GLU A 73 -13.31 -4.68 -17.42
CA GLU A 73 -14.33 -3.65 -17.59
C GLU A 73 -13.81 -2.25 -17.24
N HIS A 74 -13.04 -2.12 -16.15
CA HIS A 74 -12.43 -0.85 -15.76
C HIS A 74 -11.37 -0.38 -16.75
N GLU A 75 -10.54 -1.30 -17.25
CA GLU A 75 -9.53 -1.01 -18.27
C GLU A 75 -10.19 -0.61 -19.60
N ALA A 76 -11.23 -1.31 -20.02
CA ALA A 76 -12.03 -0.96 -21.20
C ALA A 76 -12.71 0.41 -21.03
N ALA A 77 -13.26 0.72 -19.85
CA ALA A 77 -13.87 2.01 -19.55
C ALA A 77 -12.87 3.18 -19.62
N LYS A 78 -11.60 2.93 -19.31
CA LYS A 78 -10.51 3.91 -19.50
C LYS A 78 -10.10 4.08 -20.97
N GLY A 79 -10.61 3.24 -21.87
CA GLY A 79 -10.24 3.23 -23.28
C GLY A 79 -8.93 2.50 -23.54
N ASP A 80 -8.57 1.53 -22.70
CA ASP A 80 -7.42 0.67 -22.97
C ASP A 80 -7.68 -0.18 -24.22
N TYR A 81 -6.62 -0.47 -24.98
CA TYR A 81 -6.71 -1.17 -26.26
C TYR A 81 -5.50 -2.07 -26.47
N ASN A 82 -5.70 -3.19 -27.17
CA ASN A 82 -4.61 -4.11 -27.48
C ASN A 82 -3.76 -3.57 -28.65
N PRO A 83 -2.46 -3.23 -28.43
CA PRO A 83 -1.61 -2.68 -29.48
C PRO A 83 -1.29 -3.65 -30.61
N ALA A 84 -1.44 -4.96 -30.39
CA ALA A 84 -1.19 -5.98 -31.41
C ALA A 84 -2.33 -6.06 -32.44
N THR A 85 -3.56 -5.75 -32.04
CA THR A 85 -4.76 -5.84 -32.90
C THR A 85 -5.27 -4.48 -33.36
N THR A 86 -5.03 -3.43 -32.57
CA THR A 86 -5.69 -2.14 -32.77
C THR A 86 -4.67 -1.01 -32.69
N LYS A 87 -4.62 -0.19 -33.74
CA LYS A 87 -3.78 1.00 -33.80
C LYS A 87 -4.64 2.26 -33.71
N VAL A 88 -4.44 3.05 -32.67
CA VAL A 88 -5.14 4.33 -32.48
C VAL A 88 -4.44 5.42 -33.28
N LEU A 89 -5.19 6.11 -34.15
CA LEU A 89 -4.70 7.21 -34.98
C LEU A 89 -5.47 8.49 -34.62
N HIS A 90 -4.78 9.62 -34.67
CA HIS A 90 -5.42 10.94 -34.60
C HIS A 90 -4.70 11.92 -35.53
N LEU A 91 -5.40 12.97 -35.94
CA LEU A 91 -4.80 14.03 -36.75
C LEU A 91 -3.69 14.72 -35.95
N LYS A 92 -2.54 14.97 -36.59
CA LYS A 92 -1.43 15.72 -36.01
C LYS A 92 -1.87 17.13 -35.61
N MET A 93 -2.73 17.75 -36.43
CA MET A 93 -3.32 19.07 -36.17
C MET A 93 -4.78 18.92 -35.73
N ASN A 94 -4.99 18.48 -34.49
CA ASN A 94 -6.34 18.39 -33.92
C ASN A 94 -6.69 19.64 -33.06
N PRO A 95 -7.99 19.93 -32.85
CA PRO A 95 -8.43 21.05 -32.02
C PRO A 95 -7.82 21.03 -30.60
N ALA A 96 -7.64 19.84 -30.01
CA ALA A 96 -7.02 19.68 -28.69
C ALA A 96 -5.53 20.07 -28.67
N ALA A 97 -4.77 19.79 -29.73
CA ALA A 97 -3.38 20.18 -29.89
C ALA A 97 -3.27 21.70 -30.08
N ARG A 98 -4.18 22.29 -30.87
CA ARG A 98 -4.27 23.76 -31.01
C ARG A 98 -4.57 24.43 -29.67
N ALA A 99 -5.55 23.94 -28.92
CA ALA A 99 -5.89 24.48 -27.61
C ALA A 99 -4.72 24.35 -26.61
N ARG A 100 -3.98 23.23 -26.62
CA ARG A 100 -2.77 23.06 -25.80
C ARG A 100 -1.68 24.05 -26.19
N ALA A 101 -1.38 24.18 -27.49
CA ALA A 101 -0.38 25.12 -28.00
C ALA A 101 -0.72 26.57 -27.63
N GLN A 102 -1.99 26.97 -27.77
CA GLN A 102 -2.45 28.30 -27.40
C GLN A 102 -2.28 28.55 -25.90
N ARG A 103 -2.70 27.62 -25.03
CA ARG A 103 -2.49 27.74 -23.58
C ARG A 103 -1.01 27.88 -23.21
N THR A 104 -0.12 27.13 -23.87
CA THR A 104 1.33 27.24 -23.62
C THR A 104 1.89 28.57 -24.10
N GLN A 105 1.42 29.09 -25.25
CA GLN A 105 1.81 30.41 -25.75
C GLN A 105 1.31 31.53 -24.84
N ASP A 106 0.07 31.46 -24.39
CA ASP A 106 -0.51 32.42 -23.46
C ASP A 106 0.22 32.41 -22.10
N ALA A 107 0.57 31.22 -21.60
CA ALA A 107 1.36 31.09 -20.37
C ALA A 107 2.76 31.69 -20.53
N ALA A 108 3.46 31.36 -21.62
CA ALA A 108 4.78 31.91 -21.92
C ALA A 108 4.75 33.44 -22.13
N ALA A 109 3.70 33.96 -22.77
CA ALA A 109 3.51 35.40 -22.97
C ALA A 109 3.31 36.13 -21.62
N ARG A 110 2.54 35.54 -20.71
CA ARG A 110 2.34 36.09 -19.34
C ARG A 110 3.64 36.07 -18.54
N GLU A 111 4.40 34.98 -18.62
CA GLU A 111 5.69 34.86 -17.94
C GLU A 111 6.70 35.89 -18.48
N LEU A 112 6.79 36.05 -19.80
CA LEU A 112 7.63 37.08 -20.42
C LEU A 112 7.21 38.50 -20.03
N ALA A 113 5.91 38.77 -19.91
CA ALA A 113 5.41 40.06 -19.47
C ALA A 113 5.82 40.34 -18.00
N ALA A 114 5.61 39.38 -17.11
CA ALA A 114 5.99 39.49 -15.70
C ALA A 114 7.51 39.68 -15.53
N LEU A 115 8.33 38.91 -16.24
CA LEU A 115 9.79 39.04 -16.21
C LEU A 115 10.26 40.38 -16.75
N ARG A 116 9.60 40.92 -17.78
CA ARG A 116 9.93 42.26 -18.31
C ARG A 116 9.61 43.34 -17.27
N GLU A 117 8.46 43.25 -16.63
CA GLU A 117 8.06 44.19 -15.58
C GLU A 117 9.04 44.15 -14.39
N GLU A 118 9.40 42.96 -13.91
CA GLU A 118 10.39 42.78 -12.84
C GLU A 118 11.76 43.36 -13.24
N ASN A 119 12.22 43.10 -14.47
CA ASN A 119 13.47 43.69 -14.97
C ASN A 119 13.41 45.22 -15.04
N GLU A 120 12.27 45.81 -15.39
CA GLU A 120 12.11 47.26 -15.38
C GLU A 120 12.11 47.83 -13.96
N GLN A 121 11.46 47.16 -13.01
CA GLN A 121 11.47 47.55 -11.60
C GLN A 121 12.89 47.50 -11.01
N LEU A 122 13.61 46.39 -11.21
CA LEU A 122 14.99 46.22 -10.75
C LEU A 122 15.94 47.25 -11.38
N LYS A 123 15.75 47.59 -12.67
CA LYS A 123 16.53 48.65 -13.33
C LYS A 123 16.30 50.02 -12.70
N LYS A 124 15.06 50.34 -12.32
CA LYS A 124 14.72 51.61 -11.63
C LYS A 124 15.35 51.67 -10.24
N GLU A 125 15.26 50.58 -9.46
CA GLU A 125 15.91 50.49 -8.14
C GLU A 125 17.44 50.66 -8.24
N LEU A 126 18.07 50.01 -9.21
CA LEU A 126 19.51 50.16 -9.48
C LEU A 126 19.89 51.59 -9.87
N GLN A 127 19.06 52.29 -10.67
CA GLN A 127 19.29 53.69 -11.00
C GLN A 127 19.17 54.60 -9.77
N GLN A 128 18.21 54.36 -8.89
CA GLN A 128 18.05 55.10 -7.63
C GLN A 128 19.23 54.86 -6.67
N GLN A 129 19.69 53.62 -6.52
CA GLN A 129 20.87 53.32 -5.72
C GLN A 129 22.14 53.95 -6.28
N LYS A 130 22.31 53.95 -7.62
CA LYS A 130 23.44 54.62 -8.27
C LYS A 130 23.40 56.14 -8.11
N ALA A 131 22.22 56.74 -8.22
CA ALA A 131 22.06 58.18 -7.98
C ALA A 131 22.40 58.56 -6.52
N ASN A 132 21.96 57.74 -5.54
CA ASN A 132 22.25 57.94 -4.12
C ASN A 132 23.71 57.67 -3.73
N THR A 133 24.47 56.90 -4.52
CA THR A 133 25.91 56.65 -4.27
C THR A 133 26.84 57.69 -4.91
N SER A 134 26.33 58.53 -5.80
CA SER A 134 27.08 59.63 -6.42
C SER A 134 26.95 60.99 -5.70
N SER A 135 26.23 61.08 -4.58
CA SER A 135 25.97 62.37 -3.90
C SER A 135 26.50 62.53 -2.48
N ASP A 136 27.31 61.65 -1.92
CA ASP A 136 27.96 61.96 -0.63
C ASP A 136 29.31 61.28 -0.45
N GLY A 137 30.36 62.08 -0.62
CA GLY A 137 31.54 61.96 0.21
C GLY A 137 31.28 62.69 1.52
N ASN A 138 31.38 61.94 2.62
CA ASN A 138 31.67 62.36 4.00
C ASN A 138 30.54 62.17 5.05
N THR A 139 30.99 61.67 6.21
CA THR A 139 30.45 61.80 7.59
C THR A 139 29.33 60.85 8.11
N SER A 140 29.77 59.94 8.99
CA SER A 140 29.32 59.68 10.38
C SER A 140 27.84 59.45 10.73
N ILE A 141 27.60 58.26 11.31
CA ILE A 141 26.75 57.92 12.48
C ILE A 141 25.40 58.67 12.62
N MET A 142 24.28 57.96 12.42
CA MET A 142 23.16 58.01 13.40
C MET A 142 22.22 56.82 13.27
N HIS A 143 22.00 56.15 14.40
CA HIS A 143 20.88 55.24 14.64
C HIS A 143 19.57 56.01 14.48
N HIS A 144 18.68 55.57 13.58
CA HIS A 144 17.25 55.81 13.76
C HIS A 144 16.47 54.61 13.24
N SER A 145 15.98 53.83 14.19
CA SER A 145 14.78 53.00 14.05
C SER A 145 13.68 53.84 13.42
N ASN A 146 13.22 53.43 12.24
CA ASN A 146 11.94 53.86 11.73
C ASN A 146 11.27 52.67 11.05
N GLU A 147 10.14 52.28 11.63
CA GLU A 147 9.20 51.31 11.14
C GLU A 147 8.81 51.66 9.70
N LEU A 148 9.32 50.89 8.75
CA LEU A 148 8.89 51.00 7.36
C LEU A 148 7.66 50.12 7.15
N ASN A 149 6.52 50.79 7.28
CA ASN A 149 5.23 50.45 6.69
C ASN A 149 5.38 49.68 5.37
N SER A 150 5.25 48.36 5.41
CA SER A 150 5.11 47.50 4.23
C SER A 150 3.65 47.43 3.75
N SER A 151 2.86 48.46 4.01
CA SER A 151 1.43 48.56 3.70
C SER A 151 1.18 49.65 2.67
N ARG A 152 1.66 49.46 1.44
CA ARG A 152 1.11 50.08 0.23
C ARG A 152 1.87 49.61 -0.99
N LEU A 153 1.28 48.61 -1.65
CA LEU A 153 1.12 48.52 -3.10
C LEU A 153 0.16 47.31 -3.32
N GLU A 154 -1.04 47.43 -2.76
CA GLU A 154 -2.18 46.60 -3.20
C GLU A 154 -2.77 47.29 -4.42
N GLY A 155 -2.73 46.59 -5.56
CA GLY A 155 -3.51 47.00 -6.71
C GLY A 155 -2.98 46.52 -8.06
N SER A 156 -2.96 45.20 -8.29
CA SER A 156 -3.44 44.60 -9.56
C SER A 156 -3.28 43.08 -9.58
N SER A 157 -4.40 42.38 -9.42
CA SER A 157 -4.80 41.17 -10.17
C SER A 157 -3.75 40.09 -10.53
N GLY A 158 -3.07 39.56 -9.54
CA GLY A 158 -2.47 38.23 -9.60
C GLY A 158 -2.45 37.69 -8.18
N VAL A 159 -2.91 36.46 -7.96
CA VAL A 159 -2.67 35.77 -6.68
C VAL A 159 -1.17 35.91 -6.40
N ASP A 160 -0.80 36.65 -5.34
CA ASP A 160 0.59 36.95 -4.99
C ASP A 160 1.41 35.66 -5.03
N SER A 161 2.11 35.41 -6.13
CA SER A 161 2.73 34.11 -6.39
C SER A 161 3.73 33.75 -5.28
N SER A 162 4.37 34.76 -4.70
CA SER A 162 5.21 34.62 -3.50
C SER A 162 4.40 34.17 -2.27
N LYS A 163 3.25 34.79 -1.97
CA LYS A 163 2.40 34.38 -0.84
C LYS A 163 1.74 33.02 -1.08
N LEU A 164 1.38 32.70 -2.32
CA LEU A 164 0.87 31.38 -2.69
C LEU A 164 1.96 30.32 -2.55
N ASN A 165 3.17 30.56 -3.05
CA ASN A 165 4.32 29.67 -2.88
C ASN A 165 4.70 29.51 -1.41
N GLN A 166 4.60 30.57 -0.61
CA GLN A 166 4.80 30.50 0.83
C GLN A 166 3.75 29.62 1.49
N ARG A 167 2.46 29.86 1.22
CA ARG A 167 1.36 29.02 1.74
C ARG A 167 1.49 27.57 1.30
N LEU A 168 1.87 27.32 0.05
CA LEU A 168 2.14 25.97 -0.46
C LEU A 168 3.28 25.32 0.30
N LYS A 169 4.42 26.02 0.50
CA LYS A 169 5.55 25.49 1.29
C LYS A 169 5.15 25.20 2.73
N GLU A 170 4.35 26.07 3.35
CA GLU A 170 3.84 25.88 4.71
C GLU A 170 2.91 24.67 4.79
N MET A 171 1.95 24.54 3.87
CA MET A 171 1.08 23.37 3.76
C MET A 171 1.87 22.08 3.51
N PHE A 172 2.88 22.10 2.63
CA PHE A 172 3.73 20.93 2.40
C PHE A 172 4.53 20.56 3.65
N LYS A 173 5.10 21.54 4.36
CA LYS A 173 5.79 21.29 5.62
C LYS A 173 4.86 20.67 6.66
N GLU A 174 3.64 21.21 6.79
CA GLU A 174 2.64 20.68 7.71
C GLU A 174 2.20 19.25 7.34
N GLN A 175 1.95 18.98 6.06
CA GLN A 175 1.58 17.64 5.58
C GLN A 175 2.72 16.63 5.77
N ILE A 176 3.97 17.02 5.48
CA ILE A 176 5.15 16.16 5.73
C ILE A 176 5.31 15.92 7.23
N ALA A 177 5.12 16.94 8.08
CA ALA A 177 5.19 16.78 9.53
C ALA A 177 4.13 15.79 10.03
N ARG A 178 2.86 15.92 9.62
CA ARG A 178 1.78 14.99 9.96
C ARG A 178 2.06 13.57 9.46
N PHE A 179 2.57 13.43 8.24
CA PHE A 179 2.95 12.12 7.71
C PHE A 179 4.07 11.47 8.54
N ARG A 180 5.11 12.24 8.89
CA ARG A 180 6.21 11.76 9.73
C ARG A 180 5.75 11.38 11.13
N GLU A 181 4.82 12.14 11.70
CA GLU A 181 4.19 11.83 12.98
C GLU A 181 3.37 10.54 12.90
N ALA A 182 2.56 10.36 11.86
CA ALA A 182 1.81 9.12 11.65
C ALA A 182 2.75 7.91 11.50
N VAL A 183 3.82 8.04 10.73
CA VAL A 183 4.84 6.98 10.59
C VAL A 183 5.52 6.68 11.93
N TYR A 184 5.86 7.71 12.71
CA TYR A 184 6.45 7.55 14.04
C TYR A 184 5.52 6.78 14.99
N LEU A 185 4.23 7.12 15.02
CA LEU A 185 3.25 6.46 15.89
C LEU A 185 2.90 5.04 15.44
N LEU A 186 2.84 4.78 14.13
CA LEU A 186 2.46 3.47 13.60
C LEU A 186 3.62 2.46 13.59
N PHE A 187 4.82 2.91 13.28
CA PHE A 187 5.98 2.03 13.06
C PHE A 187 7.08 2.19 14.12
N GLY A 188 6.97 3.19 14.99
CA GLY A 188 7.90 3.42 16.08
C GLY A 188 9.24 4.03 15.65
N TYR A 189 9.35 4.61 14.46
CA TYR A 189 10.59 5.24 13.99
C TYR A 189 10.40 6.69 13.59
N LYS A 190 11.23 7.56 14.16
CA LYS A 190 11.36 8.95 13.73
C LYS A 190 12.28 8.97 12.52
N LEU A 191 11.71 9.33 11.38
CA LEU A 191 12.42 9.40 10.10
C LEU A 191 12.85 10.83 9.82
N ASP A 192 14.16 11.06 9.69
CA ASP A 192 14.78 12.33 9.31
C ASP A 192 15.56 12.13 7.99
N MET A 193 15.38 13.03 7.03
CA MET A 193 16.18 13.01 5.79
C MET A 193 17.30 14.03 5.93
N GLY A 194 18.54 13.55 5.97
CA GLY A 194 19.74 14.38 6.05
C GLY A 194 20.55 14.38 4.76
N GLY A 195 21.05 15.55 4.37
CA GLY A 195 22.07 15.70 3.33
C GLY A 195 21.67 16.63 2.18
N ALA A 196 22.52 17.64 1.93
CA ALA A 196 22.44 18.57 0.80
C ALA A 196 23.22 18.06 -0.45
N HIS A 197 23.57 16.77 -0.50
CA HIS A 197 24.38 16.17 -1.56
C HIS A 197 23.64 15.06 -2.32
N ALA A 198 24.21 14.65 -3.46
CA ALA A 198 23.63 13.81 -4.50
C ALA A 198 23.03 12.45 -4.08
N ARG A 199 23.19 12.01 -2.83
CA ARG A 199 22.51 10.84 -2.25
C ARG A 199 22.01 11.16 -0.84
N PRO A 200 20.71 11.41 -0.64
CA PRO A 200 20.17 11.69 0.68
C PRO A 200 20.31 10.45 1.58
N LYS A 201 20.60 10.67 2.87
CA LYS A 201 20.62 9.61 3.89
C LYS A 201 19.34 9.68 4.72
N LEU A 202 18.74 8.52 4.97
CA LEU A 202 17.62 8.37 5.90
C LEU A 202 18.17 8.05 7.28
N ARG A 203 17.92 8.93 8.24
CA ARG A 203 18.15 8.68 9.65
C ARG A 203 16.86 8.17 10.27
N LEU A 204 16.92 7.00 10.88
CA LEU A 204 15.85 6.39 11.63
C LEU A 204 16.26 6.33 13.10
N ARG A 205 15.43 6.90 13.98
CA ARG A 205 15.58 6.75 15.43
C ARG A 205 14.37 6.02 15.96
N SER A 206 14.58 4.93 16.70
CA SER A 206 13.49 4.21 17.35
C SER A 206 12.84 5.05 18.44
N MET A 207 11.53 4.91 18.64
CA MET A 207 10.82 5.47 19.79
C MET A 207 11.25 4.82 21.11
N PHE A 208 11.83 3.62 21.02
CA PHE A 208 12.36 2.83 22.14
C PHE A 208 13.89 2.91 22.23
N ALA A 209 14.50 3.92 21.62
CA ALA A 209 15.95 4.13 21.71
C ALA A 209 16.36 4.53 23.13
N GLU A 210 17.43 3.93 23.66
CA GLU A 210 17.96 4.25 24.98
C GLU A 210 18.64 5.62 25.01
N ASN A 211 19.38 5.96 23.95
CA ASN A 211 20.10 7.23 23.82
C ASN A 211 19.66 8.02 22.58
N GLU A 212 19.78 9.35 22.64
CA GLU A 212 19.47 10.19 21.48
C GLU A 212 20.40 9.95 20.28
N SER A 213 21.60 9.43 20.51
CA SER A 213 22.57 9.05 19.48
C SER A 213 22.36 7.65 18.92
N ASP A 214 21.34 6.91 19.37
CA ASP A 214 21.06 5.57 18.87
C ASP A 214 20.22 5.66 17.58
N ASP A 215 20.88 6.02 16.48
CA ASP A 215 20.29 6.13 15.15
C ASP A 215 20.82 5.11 14.13
N LEU A 216 19.91 4.65 13.28
CA LEU A 216 20.17 3.85 12.10
C LEU A 216 20.22 4.76 10.88
N LEU A 217 21.27 4.62 10.06
CA LEU A 217 21.42 5.39 8.82
C LEU A 217 21.26 4.47 7.61
N PHE A 218 20.32 4.78 6.74
CA PHE A 218 20.15 4.10 5.46
C PHE A 218 20.47 5.04 4.29
N GLN A 219 20.99 4.47 3.22
CA GLN A 219 21.27 5.18 1.98
C GLN A 219 20.82 4.37 0.76
N TRP A 220 20.57 5.04 -0.35
CA TRP A 220 20.22 4.37 -1.60
C TRP A 220 21.48 3.80 -2.25
N GLY A 221 21.52 2.47 -2.29
CA GLY A 221 22.51 1.66 -2.99
C GLY A 221 22.05 1.24 -4.38
N LYS A 222 22.75 0.25 -4.97
CA LYS A 222 22.42 -0.24 -6.33
C LYS A 222 21.17 -1.15 -6.35
N GLY A 223 20.85 -1.77 -5.21
CA GLY A 223 19.78 -2.76 -5.08
C GLY A 223 18.64 -2.36 -4.13
N GLY A 224 18.64 -1.14 -3.59
CA GLY A 224 17.66 -0.67 -2.62
C GLY A 224 18.27 0.17 -1.50
N LEU A 225 17.61 0.19 -0.34
CA LEU A 225 18.11 0.83 0.87
C LEU A 225 19.15 -0.06 1.54
N GLU A 226 20.36 0.47 1.74
CA GLU A 226 21.46 -0.19 2.41
C GLU A 226 21.74 0.49 3.76
N LEU A 227 21.93 -0.32 4.80
CA LEU A 227 22.28 0.16 6.13
C LEU A 227 23.75 0.60 6.15
N CYS A 228 24.00 1.81 6.65
CA CYS A 228 25.34 2.32 6.91
C CYS A 228 25.81 1.88 8.30
N GLU A 229 27.11 1.79 8.48
CA GLU A 229 27.69 1.55 9.80
C GLU A 229 27.42 2.76 10.72
N THR A 230 26.84 2.49 11.88
CA THR A 230 26.64 3.44 12.99
C THR A 230 26.97 2.75 14.30
N ASP A 231 27.32 3.51 15.33
CA ASP A 231 27.61 2.96 16.67
C ASP A 231 26.45 2.09 17.16
N PHE A 232 25.21 2.53 16.96
CA PHE A 232 24.03 1.76 17.29
C PHE A 232 23.90 0.47 16.46
N ALA A 233 24.15 0.53 15.15
CA ALA A 233 24.11 -0.66 14.30
C ALA A 233 25.10 -1.74 14.78
N THR A 234 26.25 -1.35 15.34
CA THR A 234 27.22 -2.32 15.88
C THR A 234 26.74 -3.05 17.14
N LYS A 235 25.80 -2.47 17.89
CA LYS A 235 25.22 -3.05 19.11
C LYS A 235 24.10 -4.06 18.83
N ILE A 236 23.52 -4.05 17.62
CA ILE A 236 22.43 -4.96 17.24
C ILE A 236 22.97 -6.38 17.07
N ASP A 237 22.20 -7.39 17.54
CA ASP A 237 22.55 -8.79 17.35
C ASP A 237 22.78 -9.11 15.86
N ARG A 238 23.96 -9.67 15.57
CA ARG A 238 24.39 -10.08 14.22
C ARG A 238 23.39 -11.00 13.53
N LYS A 239 22.60 -11.78 14.27
CA LYS A 239 21.57 -12.66 13.69
C LYS A 239 20.48 -11.88 12.96
N VAL A 240 20.16 -10.67 13.41
CA VAL A 240 19.10 -9.83 12.83
C VAL A 240 19.48 -9.35 11.42
N PHE A 241 20.78 -9.21 11.13
CA PHE A 241 21.29 -8.81 9.82
C PHE A 241 21.01 -9.84 8.70
N VAL A 242 20.62 -11.07 9.04
CA VAL A 242 20.15 -12.07 8.08
C VAL A 242 18.99 -11.53 7.23
N TYR A 243 18.10 -10.74 7.82
CA TYR A 243 16.99 -10.13 7.09
C TYR A 243 17.43 -9.13 6.02
N LEU A 244 18.56 -8.45 6.23
CA LEU A 244 19.14 -7.54 5.25
C LEU A 244 19.94 -8.31 4.18
N HIS A 245 20.81 -9.23 4.59
CA HIS A 245 21.74 -9.88 3.66
C HIS A 245 21.14 -11.05 2.87
N GLN A 246 20.27 -11.87 3.48
CA GLN A 246 19.70 -13.06 2.83
C GLN A 246 18.30 -12.79 2.28
N CYS A 247 17.47 -12.06 3.03
CA CYS A 247 16.09 -11.79 2.63
C CYS A 247 15.89 -10.46 1.89
N ASN A 248 16.91 -9.60 1.87
CA ASN A 248 16.85 -8.24 1.31
C ASN A 248 15.61 -7.44 1.78
N SER A 249 15.26 -7.57 3.06
CA SER A 249 14.03 -7.01 3.65
C SER A 249 14.35 -6.10 4.82
N VAL A 250 14.41 -4.80 4.53
CA VAL A 250 14.49 -3.73 5.55
C VAL A 250 13.31 -3.76 6.52
N PRO A 251 12.05 -3.97 6.09
CA PRO A 251 10.93 -4.07 7.02
C PRO A 251 11.09 -5.20 8.04
N ALA A 252 11.50 -6.40 7.61
CA ALA A 252 11.70 -7.53 8.52
C ALA A 252 12.82 -7.25 9.54
N PHE A 253 13.91 -6.62 9.09
CA PHE A 253 15.00 -6.16 9.96
C PHE A 253 14.49 -5.17 11.01
N LEU A 254 13.82 -4.09 10.58
CA LEU A 254 13.35 -3.03 11.48
C LEU A 254 12.30 -3.55 12.47
N SER A 255 11.38 -4.44 12.06
CA SER A 255 10.41 -5.05 12.97
C SER A 255 11.09 -5.84 14.08
N ASN A 256 12.12 -6.62 13.76
CA ASN A 256 12.86 -7.38 14.77
C ASN A 256 13.62 -6.44 15.72
N VAL A 257 14.27 -5.41 15.19
CA VAL A 257 14.95 -4.38 16.02
C VAL A 257 13.94 -3.68 16.95
N THR A 258 12.74 -3.33 16.46
CA THR A 258 11.69 -2.71 17.26
C THR A 258 11.26 -3.61 18.42
N LEU A 259 11.03 -4.90 18.15
CA LEU A 259 10.65 -5.86 19.20
C LEU A 259 11.75 -5.99 20.25
N ASN A 260 13.02 -6.12 19.85
CA ASN A 260 14.13 -6.24 20.79
C ASN A 260 14.30 -4.99 21.66
N LEU A 261 14.18 -3.79 21.07
CA LEU A 261 14.26 -2.53 21.82
C LEU A 261 13.07 -2.36 22.76
N PHE A 262 11.87 -2.69 22.30
CA PHE A 262 10.67 -2.66 23.13
C PHE A 262 10.80 -3.62 24.32
N GLU A 263 11.31 -4.84 24.09
CA GLU A 263 11.52 -5.82 25.14
C GLU A 263 12.57 -5.35 26.15
N ALA A 264 13.69 -4.81 25.68
CA ALA A 264 14.74 -4.25 26.53
C ALA A 264 14.21 -3.09 27.39
N GLN A 265 13.38 -2.22 26.82
CA GLN A 265 12.84 -1.08 27.56
C GLN A 265 11.69 -1.44 28.50
N THR A 266 10.86 -2.44 28.15
CA THR A 266 9.60 -2.73 28.83
C THR A 266 9.72 -3.87 29.85
N PHE A 267 10.57 -4.86 29.60
CA PHE A 267 10.69 -6.06 30.44
C PHE A 267 11.99 -6.12 31.24
N GLN A 268 12.85 -5.09 31.19
CA GLN A 268 13.92 -4.93 32.17
C GLN A 268 13.34 -4.45 33.51
N GLY A 269 12.78 -5.40 34.25
CA GLY A 269 12.42 -5.33 35.66
C GLY A 269 12.80 -6.63 36.34
#